data_AF-A0A5U2F552-F1
#
_entry.id   AF-A0A5U2F552-F1
#
_cell.length_a   1.000
_cell.length_b   1.000
_cell.length_c   1.000
_cell.angle_alpha   90.00
_cell.angle_beta   90.00
_cell.angle_gamma   90.00
#
_symmetry.space_group_name_H-M   'P 1'
#
loop_
_entity.id
_entity.type
_entity.pdbx_description
1 polymer ?
#
loop_
_entity_poly.entity_id
_entity_poly.type
_entity_poly.pdbx_seq_one_letter_code
_entity_poly.pdbx_strand_id
1 'polypeptide(L)'
;DIIIIIDGRVLIQGVWKGFKALMQHYPHARRIWLTRRDIGKLYPHGCDRDPDIDPDLAKPVFIEHFIKYACANDVAVGELAPLTKKEEELLWHFLYKKSMSQIASSYGISRKTLYIHRLRICRKYGFKRFFHLLFIYQRSRHIFASKICRVDKNADQA
;
A
#
# COMPACT_ATOMS: atom_id res chain seq x y z
N ASP A 1 -11.67 19.69 16.21
CA ASP A 1 -11.10 18.85 15.13
C ASP A 1 -11.65 17.44 15.18
N ILE A 2 -11.98 16.87 14.02
CA ILE A 2 -12.44 15.48 13.90
C ILE A 2 -11.24 14.62 13.52
N ILE A 3 -11.00 13.57 14.29
CA ILE A 3 -9.99 12.55 14.03
C ILE A 3 -10.70 11.24 13.70
N ILE A 4 -10.38 10.66 12.55
CA ILE A 4 -10.90 9.38 12.08
C ILE A 4 -9.75 8.37 12.14
N ILE A 5 -9.95 7.32 12.93
CA ILE A 5 -9.03 6.17 12.99
C ILE A 5 -9.57 5.10 12.03
N ILE A 6 -8.70 4.62 11.14
CA ILE A 6 -9.10 3.68 10.07
C ILE A 6 -8.32 2.38 10.25
N ASP A 7 -9.00 1.27 10.52
CA ASP A 7 -8.35 -0.04 10.49
C ASP A 7 -8.01 -0.42 9.04
N GLY A 8 -6.73 -0.60 8.73
CA GLY A 8 -6.25 -0.98 7.42
C GLY A 8 -6.82 -2.31 6.90
N ARG A 9 -7.42 -3.15 7.76
CA ARG A 9 -8.15 -4.36 7.34
C ARG A 9 -9.28 -4.07 6.35
N VAL A 10 -9.78 -2.83 6.26
CA VAL A 10 -10.70 -2.40 5.19
C VAL A 10 -10.13 -2.71 3.79
N LEU A 11 -8.81 -2.66 3.61
CA LEU A 11 -8.10 -3.01 2.37
C LEU A 11 -8.25 -4.48 1.99
N ILE A 12 -8.31 -5.36 2.98
CA ILE A 12 -8.48 -6.83 2.83
C ILE A 12 -9.94 -7.16 2.52
N GLN A 13 -10.87 -6.45 3.17
CA GLN A 13 -12.31 -6.64 2.94
C GLN A 13 -12.73 -6.14 1.56
N GLY A 14 -12.10 -5.07 1.06
CA GLY A 14 -12.48 -4.45 -0.21
C GLY A 14 -13.83 -3.73 -0.17
N VAL A 15 -14.40 -3.51 1.03
CA VAL A 15 -15.67 -2.83 1.23
C VAL A 15 -15.43 -1.37 1.55
N TRP A 16 -15.64 -0.50 0.55
CA TRP A 16 -15.25 0.91 0.61
C TRP A 16 -16.40 1.88 0.88
N LYS A 17 -17.66 1.40 0.95
CA LYS A 17 -18.84 2.28 1.07
C LYS A 17 -18.76 3.18 2.31
N GLY A 18 -18.45 2.59 3.47
CA GLY A 18 -18.33 3.33 4.73
C GLY A 18 -17.17 4.33 4.71
N PHE A 19 -16.00 3.92 4.22
CA PHE A 19 -14.86 4.80 4.04
C PHE A 19 -15.21 5.99 3.13
N LYS A 20 -15.79 5.74 1.95
CA LYS A 20 -16.18 6.81 1.00
C LYS A 20 -17.18 7.78 1.63
N ALA A 21 -18.20 7.29 2.34
CA ALA A 21 -19.16 8.13 3.03
C ALA A 21 -18.49 9.00 4.11
N LEU A 22 -17.60 8.42 4.93
CA LEU A 22 -16.84 9.18 5.92
C LEU A 22 -15.98 10.27 5.28
N MET A 23 -15.31 9.98 4.18
CA MET A 23 -14.46 10.96 3.47
C MET A 23 -15.28 12.08 2.83
N GLN A 24 -16.50 11.79 2.37
CA GLN A 24 -17.41 12.79 1.81
C GLN A 24 -18.00 13.70 2.90
N HIS A 25 -18.40 13.14 4.03
CA HIS A 25 -18.98 13.92 5.13
C HIS A 25 -17.94 14.71 5.93
N TYR A 26 -16.71 14.22 6.00
CA TYR A 26 -15.63 14.83 6.79
C TYR A 26 -14.35 15.00 5.96
N PRO A 27 -14.36 15.81 4.89
CA PRO A 27 -13.23 15.96 3.97
C PRO A 27 -11.96 16.54 4.63
N HIS A 28 -12.14 17.35 5.67
CA HIS A 28 -11.06 17.98 6.43
C HIS A 28 -10.70 17.22 7.71
N ALA A 29 -11.33 16.08 7.99
CA ALA A 29 -10.97 15.29 9.15
C ALA A 29 -9.55 14.75 9.01
N ARG A 30 -8.84 14.76 10.14
CA ARG A 30 -7.54 14.11 10.24
C ARG A 30 -7.74 12.61 10.23
N ARG A 31 -6.90 11.90 9.48
CA ARG A 31 -6.97 10.44 9.34
C ARG A 31 -5.72 9.82 9.90
N ILE A 32 -5.89 8.73 10.64
CA ILE A 32 -4.79 7.92 11.15
C ILE A 32 -5.09 6.47 10.79
N TRP A 33 -4.18 5.83 10.05
CA TRP A 33 -4.32 4.44 9.63
C TRP A 33 -3.72 3.50 10.67
N LEU A 34 -4.46 2.46 11.03
CA LEU A 34 -3.91 1.32 11.77
C LEU A 34 -3.38 0.31 10.76
N THR A 35 -2.08 0.34 10.53
CA THR A 35 -1.42 -0.41 9.45
C THR A 35 -0.51 -1.48 10.03
N ARG A 36 -0.83 -2.73 9.74
CA ARG A 36 0.02 -3.89 10.05
C ARG A 36 0.82 -4.33 8.82
N ARG A 37 1.90 -5.09 9.04
CA ARG A 37 2.77 -5.58 7.94
C ARG A 37 2.09 -6.56 6.98
N ASP A 38 0.98 -7.18 7.36
CA ASP A 38 0.14 -7.99 6.47
C ASP A 38 -0.76 -7.15 5.57
N ILE A 39 -1.03 -5.90 5.93
CA ILE A 39 -1.81 -4.95 5.14
C ILE A 39 -0.90 -4.11 4.23
N GLY A 40 0.32 -3.82 4.70
CA GLY A 40 1.26 -2.95 3.99
C GLY A 40 0.75 -1.51 3.89
N LYS A 41 1.54 -0.66 3.25
CA LYS A 41 1.31 0.78 3.11
C LYS A 41 0.81 1.10 1.71
N LEU A 42 -0.32 0.51 1.34
CA LEU A 42 -1.06 0.87 0.13
C LEU A 42 -2.32 1.62 0.54
N TYR A 43 -2.32 2.93 0.34
CA TYR A 43 -3.43 3.79 0.72
C TYR A 43 -4.24 4.21 -0.51
N PRO A 44 -5.55 4.49 -0.35
CA PRO A 44 -6.34 5.11 -1.39
C PRO A 44 -5.72 6.42 -1.86
N HIS A 45 -6.06 6.83 -3.09
CA HIS A 45 -5.65 8.13 -3.62
C HIS A 45 -5.96 9.28 -2.65
N GLY A 46 -4.99 10.18 -2.42
CA GLY A 46 -5.13 11.31 -1.50
C GLY A 46 -4.86 10.98 -0.03
N CYS A 47 -4.63 9.71 0.33
CA CYS A 47 -4.32 9.27 1.70
C CYS A 47 -2.82 8.98 1.91
N ASP A 48 -1.98 9.25 0.91
CA ASP A 48 -0.56 8.87 0.91
C ASP A 48 0.28 9.54 1.98
N ARG A 49 -0.21 10.68 2.49
CA ARG A 49 0.42 11.47 3.55
C ARG A 49 -0.30 11.32 4.89
N ASP A 50 -1.30 10.44 4.98
CA ASP A 50 -1.94 10.17 6.24
C ASP A 50 -0.97 9.37 7.13
N PRO A 51 -0.84 9.71 8.43
CA PRO A 51 -0.01 8.95 9.35
C PRO A 51 -0.55 7.53 9.54
N ASP A 52 0.37 6.59 9.75
CA ASP A 52 0.05 5.22 10.12
C ASP A 52 0.73 4.79 11.43
N ILE A 53 0.01 3.97 12.19
CA ILE A 53 0.45 3.39 13.45
C ILE A 53 0.27 1.88 13.34
N ASP A 54 1.29 1.13 13.75
CA ASP A 54 1.16 -0.31 13.93
C ASP A 54 0.36 -0.56 15.22
N PRO A 55 -0.87 -1.12 15.15
CA PRO A 55 -1.70 -1.35 16.32
C PRO A 55 -1.13 -2.42 17.26
N ASP A 56 -0.11 -3.19 16.82
CA ASP A 56 0.51 -4.25 17.60
C ASP A 56 1.73 -3.72 18.41
N LEU A 57 2.00 -2.40 18.39
CA LEU A 57 2.99 -1.75 19.25
C LEU A 57 2.64 -1.90 20.74
N ALA A 58 3.67 -1.86 21.59
CA ALA A 58 3.47 -1.79 23.03
C ALA A 58 2.62 -0.56 23.39
N LYS A 59 1.66 -0.71 24.32
CA LYS A 59 0.68 0.33 24.67
C LYS A 59 1.29 1.73 24.89
N PRO A 60 2.40 1.90 25.64
CA PRO A 60 2.98 3.23 25.84
C PRO A 60 3.43 3.87 24.52
N VAL A 61 4.08 3.10 23.65
CA VAL A 61 4.56 3.56 22.33
C VAL A 61 3.40 3.87 21.39
N PHE A 62 2.36 3.03 21.42
CA PHE A 62 1.14 3.28 20.65
C PHE A 62 0.49 4.62 21.05
N ILE A 63 0.33 4.86 22.36
CA ILE A 63 -0.29 6.08 22.87
C ILE A 63 0.55 7.30 22.49
N GLU A 64 1.88 7.22 22.62
CA GLU A 64 2.79 8.29 22.22
C GLU A 64 2.66 8.63 20.73
N HIS A 65 2.69 7.61 19.86
CA HIS A 65 2.50 7.79 18.43
C HIS A 65 1.11 8.37 18.10
N PHE A 66 0.08 7.87 18.77
CA PHE A 66 -1.28 8.36 18.58
C PHE A 66 -1.41 9.83 18.96
N ILE A 67 -0.94 10.25 20.14
CA ILE A 67 -0.97 11.64 20.58
C ILE A 67 -0.17 12.51 19.61
N LYS A 68 1.04 12.09 19.22
CA LYS A 68 1.86 12.80 18.24
C LYS A 68 1.09 13.07 16.95
N TYR A 69 0.43 12.05 16.40
CA TYR A 69 -0.30 12.19 15.13
C TYR A 69 -1.66 12.86 15.27
N ALA A 70 -2.32 12.71 16.41
CA ALA A 70 -3.59 13.37 16.73
C ALA A 70 -3.43 14.87 16.94
N CYS A 71 -2.29 15.32 17.47
CA CYS A 71 -2.09 16.70 17.91
C CYS A 71 -1.15 17.53 17.02
N ALA A 72 -0.26 16.93 16.22
CA ALA A 72 0.71 17.71 15.43
C ALA A 72 0.09 18.30 14.15
N ASN A 73 0.40 19.57 13.83
CA ASN A 73 -0.11 20.22 12.61
C ASN A 73 0.58 19.75 11.33
N ASP A 74 1.83 19.28 11.44
CA ASP A 74 2.59 18.69 10.35
C ASP A 74 3.35 17.48 10.87
N VAL A 75 2.92 16.29 10.47
CA VAL A 75 3.66 15.06 10.71
C VAL A 75 4.30 14.70 9.39
N ALA A 76 5.63 14.75 9.33
CA ALA A 76 6.36 14.14 8.23
C ALA A 76 6.10 12.62 8.27
N VAL A 77 5.13 12.17 7.48
CA VAL A 77 4.89 10.74 7.28
C VAL A 77 6.01 10.23 6.40
N GLY A 78 6.72 9.21 6.88
CA GLY A 78 7.85 8.63 6.15
C GLY A 78 7.43 8.26 4.74
N GLU A 79 8.02 8.92 3.74
CA GLU A 79 7.73 8.62 2.35
C GLU A 79 8.10 7.16 2.06
N LEU A 80 7.21 6.45 1.37
CA LEU A 80 7.54 5.14 0.87
C LEU A 80 8.69 5.25 -0.12
N ALA A 81 9.72 4.44 0.10
CA ALA A 81 10.83 4.37 -0.83
C ALA A 81 10.28 4.02 -2.23
N PRO A 82 10.53 4.86 -3.26
CA PRO A 82 9.96 4.65 -4.58
C PRO A 82 10.49 3.36 -5.19
N LEU A 83 9.66 2.68 -5.99
CA LEU A 83 10.12 1.59 -6.83
C LEU A 83 11.08 2.13 -7.90
N THR A 84 12.08 1.34 -8.24
CA THR A 84 12.87 1.57 -9.46
C THR A 84 12.04 1.20 -10.69
N LYS A 85 12.37 1.74 -11.86
CA LYS A 85 11.72 1.36 -13.14
C LYS A 85 11.63 -0.16 -13.33
N LYS A 86 12.70 -0.88 -12.97
CA LYS A 86 12.74 -2.34 -13.07
C LYS A 86 11.80 -3.04 -12.10
N GLU A 87 11.69 -2.53 -10.88
CA GLU A 87 10.76 -3.06 -9.87
C GLU A 87 9.30 -2.78 -10.23
N GLU A 88 9.00 -1.63 -10.82
CA GLU A 88 7.66 -1.31 -11.37
C GLU A 88 7.29 -2.29 -12.49
N GLU A 89 8.18 -2.49 -13.45
CA GLU A 89 7.98 -3.45 -14.55
C GLU A 89 7.75 -4.88 -14.04
N LEU A 90 8.61 -5.35 -13.11
CA LEU A 90 8.48 -6.70 -12.54
C LEU A 90 7.24 -6.85 -11.66
N LEU A 91 6.84 -5.81 -10.93
CA LEU A 91 5.63 -5.81 -10.11
C LEU A 91 4.42 -6.19 -10.97
N TRP A 92 4.29 -5.61 -12.16
CA TRP A 92 3.20 -5.93 -13.08
C TRP A 92 3.13 -7.41 -13.41
N HIS A 93 4.25 -8.01 -13.80
CA HIS A 93 4.28 -9.44 -14.10
C HIS A 93 3.90 -10.31 -12.91
N PHE A 94 4.33 -9.92 -11.70
CA PHE A 94 3.94 -10.64 -10.49
C PHE A 94 2.44 -10.48 -10.17
N LEU A 95 1.84 -9.31 -10.42
CA LEU A 95 0.42 -9.06 -10.17
C LEU A 95 -0.49 -9.78 -11.19
N TYR A 96 -0.06 -9.88 -12.45
CA TYR A 96 -0.75 -10.62 -13.52
C TYR A 96 -0.49 -12.13 -13.50
N LYS A 97 -0.06 -12.68 -12.36
CA LYS A 97 0.09 -14.13 -12.10
C LYS A 97 1.04 -14.87 -13.07
N LYS A 98 1.99 -14.19 -13.73
CA LYS A 98 3.05 -14.90 -14.45
C LYS A 98 3.92 -15.67 -13.45
N SER A 99 4.25 -16.91 -13.78
CA SER A 99 5.12 -17.72 -12.92
C SER A 99 6.54 -17.14 -12.90
N MET A 100 7.27 -17.40 -11.81
CA MET A 100 8.67 -16.99 -11.67
C MET A 100 9.55 -17.50 -12.83
N SER A 101 9.25 -18.70 -13.34
CA SER A 101 9.97 -19.29 -14.48
C SER A 101 9.70 -18.54 -15.77
N GLN A 102 8.44 -18.20 -16.06
CA GLN A 102 8.09 -17.42 -17.26
C GLN A 102 8.77 -16.06 -17.25
N ILE A 103 8.75 -15.34 -16.13
CA ILE A 103 9.41 -14.04 -16.02
C ILE A 103 10.93 -14.20 -16.15
N ALA A 104 11.53 -15.23 -15.53
CA ALA A 104 12.97 -15.47 -15.61
C ALA A 104 13.42 -15.68 -17.06
N SER A 105 12.69 -16.50 -17.81
CA SER A 105 12.95 -16.77 -19.22
C SER A 105 12.78 -15.52 -20.09
N SER A 106 11.69 -14.76 -19.91
CA SER A 106 11.44 -13.56 -20.73
C SER A 106 12.48 -12.45 -20.52
N TYR A 107 13.07 -12.35 -19.33
CA TYR A 107 14.01 -11.30 -18.98
C TYR A 107 15.48 -11.73 -18.99
N GLY A 108 15.76 -13.02 -19.24
CA GLY A 108 17.12 -13.56 -19.18
C GLY A 108 17.77 -13.43 -17.79
N ILE A 109 16.98 -13.45 -16.70
CA ILE A 109 17.47 -13.30 -15.32
C ILE A 109 17.19 -14.52 -14.47
N SER A 110 18.06 -14.78 -13.49
CA SER A 110 17.90 -15.92 -12.59
C SER A 110 16.63 -15.79 -11.71
N ARG A 111 16.02 -16.94 -11.37
CA ARG A 111 14.90 -16.99 -10.41
C ARG A 111 15.25 -16.39 -9.05
N LYS A 112 16.52 -16.54 -8.61
CA LYS A 112 17.03 -15.95 -7.36
C LYS A 112 17.00 -14.43 -7.42
N THR A 113 17.43 -13.83 -8.54
CA THR A 113 17.38 -12.39 -8.78
C THR A 113 15.94 -11.87 -8.75
N LEU A 114 15.00 -12.57 -9.42
CA LEU A 114 13.58 -12.22 -9.36
C LEU A 114 13.00 -12.27 -7.96
N TYR A 115 13.39 -13.27 -7.16
CA TYR A 115 12.92 -13.38 -5.78
C TYR A 115 13.40 -12.20 -4.94
N ILE A 116 14.65 -11.76 -5.15
CA ILE A 116 15.20 -10.56 -4.50
C ILE A 116 14.41 -9.31 -4.89
N HIS A 117 14.09 -9.11 -6.18
CA HIS A 117 13.23 -8.00 -6.60
C HIS A 117 11.85 -8.03 -5.93
N ARG A 118 11.22 -9.22 -5.90
CA ARG A 118 9.92 -9.40 -5.24
C ARG A 118 9.97 -9.04 -3.75
N LEU A 119 11.04 -9.42 -3.06
CA LEU A 119 11.25 -9.05 -1.65
C LEU A 119 11.47 -7.54 -1.47
N ARG A 120 12.25 -6.91 -2.36
CA ARG A 120 12.48 -5.45 -2.32
C ARG A 120 11.17 -4.68 -2.51
N ILE A 121 10.37 -5.07 -3.49
CA ILE A 121 9.03 -4.51 -3.73
C ILE A 121 8.17 -4.62 -2.46
N CYS A 122 8.11 -5.81 -1.82
CA CYS A 122 7.35 -5.99 -0.59
C CYS A 122 7.80 -5.02 0.51
N ARG A 123 9.12 -4.91 0.72
CA ARG A 123 9.68 -4.01 1.75
C ARG A 123 9.33 -2.55 1.49
N LYS A 124 9.42 -2.10 0.24
CA LYS A 124 9.10 -0.72 -0.16
C LYS A 124 7.63 -0.36 0.09
N TYR A 125 6.73 -1.33 -0.09
CA TYR A 125 5.31 -1.17 0.25
C TYR A 125 4.97 -1.61 1.69
N GLY A 126 5.94 -1.93 2.55
CA GLY A 126 5.69 -2.32 3.94
C GLY A 126 5.05 -3.71 4.14
N PHE A 127 5.03 -4.56 3.11
CA PHE A 127 4.48 -5.91 3.20
C PHE A 127 5.47 -6.92 3.78
N LYS A 128 4.98 -7.78 4.69
CA LYS A 128 5.71 -8.95 5.20
C LYS A 128 5.97 -10.01 4.12
N ARG A 129 4.98 -10.21 3.22
CA ARG A 129 4.98 -11.27 2.20
C ARG A 129 4.27 -10.78 0.94
N PHE A 130 4.73 -11.25 -0.21
CA PHE A 130 4.18 -10.83 -1.50
C PHE A 130 2.71 -11.23 -1.70
N PHE A 131 2.26 -12.35 -1.11
CA PHE A 131 0.88 -12.78 -1.27
C PHE A 131 -0.12 -11.78 -0.67
N HIS A 132 0.27 -11.06 0.39
CA HIS A 132 -0.56 -10.00 0.97
C HIS A 132 -0.79 -8.86 -0.04
N LEU A 133 0.30 -8.40 -0.67
CA LEU A 133 0.25 -7.41 -1.74
C LEU A 133 -0.65 -7.88 -2.89
N LEU A 134 -0.47 -9.12 -3.35
CA LEU A 134 -1.28 -9.70 -4.42
C LEU A 134 -2.77 -9.76 -4.05
N PHE A 135 -3.07 -10.16 -2.82
CA PHE A 135 -4.43 -10.29 -2.31
C PHE A 135 -5.13 -8.93 -2.24
N ILE A 136 -4.46 -7.92 -1.66
CA ILE A 136 -4.99 -6.55 -1.55
C ILE A 136 -5.14 -5.93 -2.93
N TYR A 137 -4.17 -6.12 -3.83
CA TYR A 137 -4.28 -5.66 -5.21
C TYR A 137 -5.52 -6.25 -5.91
N GLN A 138 -5.74 -7.56 -5.81
CA GLN A 138 -6.89 -8.21 -6.45
C GLN A 138 -8.24 -7.68 -5.96
N ARG A 139 -8.36 -7.38 -4.66
CA ARG A 139 -9.64 -6.91 -4.08
C ARG A 139 -9.85 -5.41 -4.17
N SER A 140 -8.77 -4.64 -4.16
CA SER A 140 -8.82 -3.20 -3.95
C SER A 140 -8.11 -2.41 -5.06
N ARG A 141 -7.74 -3.02 -6.21
CA ARG A 141 -7.08 -2.29 -7.32
C ARG A 141 -7.76 -0.97 -7.72
N HIS A 142 -9.09 -0.94 -7.68
CA HIS A 142 -9.90 0.19 -8.13
C HIS A 142 -9.78 1.45 -7.24
N ILE A 143 -9.21 1.33 -6.04
CA ILE A 143 -8.98 2.47 -5.15
C ILE A 143 -7.53 2.97 -5.15
N PHE A 144 -6.60 2.19 -5.72
CA PHE A 144 -5.17 2.53 -5.81
C PHE A 144 -4.84 3.27 -7.11
N ALA A 145 -5.50 4.40 -7.35
CA ALA A 145 -5.27 5.20 -8.55
C ALA A 145 -4.06 6.14 -8.38
N SER A 146 -2.86 5.64 -8.72
CA SER A 146 -1.67 6.38 -9.25
C SER A 146 -0.35 5.61 -9.04
N LYS A 147 -0.20 4.89 -7.92
CA LYS A 147 1.04 4.23 -7.51
C LYS A 147 1.29 2.85 -8.14
N ILE A 148 0.23 2.21 -8.62
CA ILE A 148 0.30 0.94 -9.35
C ILE A 148 -0.22 1.12 -10.78
N CYS A 149 -1.28 1.90 -11.03
CA CYS A 149 -1.92 2.01 -12.38
C CYS A 149 -1.26 2.95 -13.42
N ARG A 150 0.00 3.37 -13.31
CA ARG A 150 0.55 4.43 -14.19
C ARG A 150 0.78 4.02 -15.66
N VAL A 151 0.38 2.82 -16.09
CA VAL A 151 0.58 2.31 -17.47
C VAL A 151 -0.68 1.68 -18.07
N ASP A 152 -1.88 1.86 -17.50
CA ASP A 152 -3.12 1.43 -18.19
C ASP A 152 -3.40 2.25 -19.46
N LYS A 153 -2.67 3.35 -19.72
CA LYS A 153 -2.85 4.13 -20.95
C LYS A 153 -2.34 3.48 -22.24
N ASN A 154 -1.57 2.39 -22.14
CA ASN A 154 -0.99 1.74 -23.33
C ASN A 154 -1.48 0.29 -23.55
N ALA A 155 -2.30 -0.27 -22.65
CA ALA A 155 -2.80 -1.64 -22.78
C ALA A 155 -4.14 -1.74 -23.55
N ASP A 156 -4.86 -0.63 -23.71
CA ASP A 156 -6.11 -0.57 -24.49
C ASP A 156 -5.88 -0.20 -25.98
N GLN A 157 -4.63 -0.20 -26.46
CA GLN A 157 -4.27 0.12 -27.86
C GLN A 157 -3.41 -0.95 -28.55
N ALA A 158 -3.43 -2.20 -28.10
CA ALA A 158 -2.73 -3.31 -28.76
C ALA A 158 -3.67 -4.47 -29.08
#